data_AF-A0A9P0J9K4-F1
#
_entry.id   AF-A0A9P0J9K4-F1
#
_cell.length_a   1.000
_cell.length_b   1.000
_cell.length_c   1.000
_cell.angle_alpha   90.00
_cell.angle_beta   90.00
_cell.angle_gamma   90.00
#
_symmetry.space_group_name_H-M   'P 1'
#
loop_
_entity.id
_entity.type
_entity.pdbx_description
1 polymer ?
#
loop_
_entity_poly.entity_id
_entity_poly.type
_entity_poly.pdbx_seq_one_letter_code
_entity_poly.pdbx_strand_id
1 'polypeptide(L)'
;MSNLSGRDSEAEFFINREILSLDQYKQLNNNRENLDLQLLIGLATDDELFEQIKTEIDLFEKCYSIIEREDADNHKKLLLLVLFDRINTLFAHLFHLFPINAKHAEKYLQLCSNYICSIISSLPTILRENNLIK
;
A
#
# COMPACT_ATOMS: atom_id res chain seq x y z
N MET A 1 -6.01 -11.01 -24.62
CA MET A 1 -6.64 -9.68 -24.48
C MET A 1 -6.30 -9.19 -23.08
N SER A 2 -5.80 -7.96 -23.03
CA SER A 2 -4.91 -7.38 -22.01
C SER A 2 -5.66 -6.71 -20.85
N ASN A 3 -4.98 -6.69 -19.69
CA ASN A 3 -5.10 -5.80 -18.51
C ASN A 3 -6.18 -6.07 -17.46
N LEU A 4 -5.91 -6.96 -16.48
CA LEU A 4 -6.66 -7.02 -15.20
C LEU A 4 -5.85 -7.46 -13.93
N SER A 5 -4.53 -7.67 -13.98
CA SER A 5 -3.88 -8.61 -13.03
C SER A 5 -3.37 -8.09 -11.66
N GLY A 6 -3.76 -6.90 -11.19
CA GLY A 6 -3.25 -6.32 -9.92
C GLY A 6 -4.28 -6.13 -8.80
N ARG A 7 -5.49 -5.63 -9.14
CA ARG A 7 -6.56 -5.40 -8.16
C ARG A 7 -7.29 -6.68 -7.78
N ASP A 8 -7.37 -7.64 -8.70
CA ASP A 8 -8.02 -8.92 -8.46
C ASP A 8 -7.20 -9.79 -7.49
N SER A 9 -5.86 -9.72 -7.57
CA SER A 9 -4.96 -10.45 -6.68
C SER A 9 -4.85 -9.84 -5.27
N GLU A 10 -4.93 -8.50 -5.13
CA GLU A 10 -5.05 -7.84 -3.83
C GLU A 10 -6.37 -8.21 -3.13
N ALA A 11 -7.49 -8.09 -3.85
CA ALA A 11 -8.81 -8.43 -3.34
C ALA A 11 -8.87 -9.89 -2.86
N GLU A 12 -8.40 -10.81 -3.72
CA GLU A 12 -8.34 -12.23 -3.41
C GLU A 12 -7.49 -12.49 -2.17
N PHE A 13 -6.31 -11.87 -2.05
CA PHE A 13 -5.46 -12.02 -0.88
C PHE A 13 -6.15 -11.54 0.40
N PHE A 14 -6.76 -10.35 0.39
CA PHE A 14 -7.42 -9.81 1.58
C PHE A 14 -8.60 -10.65 2.03
N ILE A 15 -9.41 -11.15 1.09
CA ILE A 15 -10.59 -11.95 1.39
C ILE A 15 -10.19 -13.35 1.86
N ASN A 16 -9.29 -14.03 1.15
CA ASN A 16 -8.87 -15.39 1.49
C ASN A 16 -8.10 -15.47 2.81
N ARG A 17 -7.48 -14.36 3.24
CA ARG A 17 -6.76 -14.25 4.51
C ARG A 17 -7.56 -13.58 5.61
N GLU A 18 -8.85 -13.34 5.38
CA GLU A 18 -9.77 -12.74 6.34
C GLU A 18 -9.27 -11.39 6.89
N ILE A 19 -8.46 -10.67 6.09
CA ILE A 19 -7.96 -9.33 6.43
C ILE A 19 -9.11 -8.34 6.31
N LEU A 20 -9.93 -8.50 5.26
CA LEU A 20 -11.15 -7.74 5.03
C LEU A 20 -12.24 -8.67 4.49
N SER A 21 -13.48 -8.39 4.86
CA SER A 21 -14.63 -8.94 4.13
C SER A 21 -14.75 -8.28 2.74
N LEU A 22 -15.51 -8.91 1.85
CA LEU A 22 -15.79 -8.35 0.52
C LEU A 22 -16.41 -6.94 0.60
N ASP A 23 -17.29 -6.71 1.57
CA ASP A 23 -17.95 -5.41 1.72
C ASP A 23 -16.98 -4.34 2.26
N GLN A 24 -16.10 -4.72 3.20
CA GLN A 24 -15.03 -3.83 3.67
C GLN A 24 -14.05 -3.49 2.55
N TYR A 25 -13.72 -4.45 1.68
CA TYR A 25 -12.86 -4.21 0.52
C TYR A 25 -13.52 -3.26 -0.50
N LYS A 26 -14.81 -3.44 -0.79
CA LYS A 26 -15.57 -2.50 -1.64
C LYS A 26 -15.57 -1.10 -1.05
N GLN A 27 -15.80 -0.98 0.26
CA GLN A 27 -15.76 0.31 0.95
C GLN A 27 -14.37 0.95 0.89
N LEU A 28 -13.30 0.18 1.09
CA LEU A 28 -11.93 0.65 0.95
C LEU A 28 -11.67 1.21 -0.45
N ASN A 29 -12.09 0.51 -1.51
CA ASN A 29 -11.92 0.99 -2.88
C ASN A 29 -12.73 2.26 -3.16
N ASN A 30 -13.98 2.33 -2.67
CA ASN A 30 -14.77 3.55 -2.79
C ASN A 30 -14.11 4.74 -2.08
N ASN A 31 -13.51 4.52 -0.90
CA ASN A 31 -12.79 5.55 -0.16
C ASN A 31 -11.54 6.02 -0.94
N ARG A 32 -10.76 5.08 -1.50
CA ARG A 32 -9.60 5.37 -2.36
C ARG A 32 -9.99 6.22 -3.57
N GLU A 33 -11.03 5.80 -4.29
CA GLU A 33 -11.53 6.51 -5.48
C GLU A 33 -12.05 7.91 -5.13
N ASN A 34 -12.75 8.05 -4.00
CA ASN A 34 -13.20 9.36 -3.53
C ASN A 34 -12.03 10.27 -3.18
N LEU A 35 -11.01 9.76 -2.49
CA LEU A 35 -9.81 10.53 -2.15
C LEU A 35 -9.05 10.95 -3.42
N ASP A 36 -8.88 10.06 -4.39
CA ASP A 36 -8.24 10.37 -5.67
C ASP A 36 -8.96 11.53 -6.39
N LEU A 37 -10.30 11.51 -6.38
CA LEU A 37 -11.12 12.60 -6.91
C LEU A 37 -10.91 13.90 -6.13
N GLN A 38 -10.93 13.85 -4.79
CA GLN A 38 -10.70 15.01 -3.93
C GLN A 38 -9.31 15.61 -4.13
N LEU A 39 -8.26 14.78 -4.30
CA LEU A 39 -6.90 15.21 -4.59
C LEU A 39 -6.83 15.90 -5.96
N LEU A 40 -7.47 15.35 -6.98
CA LEU A 40 -7.49 15.91 -8.33
C LEU A 40 -8.13 17.30 -8.39
N ILE A 41 -9.21 17.51 -7.64
CA ILE A 41 -9.94 18.79 -7.62
C ILE A 41 -9.44 19.76 -6.53
N GLY A 42 -8.42 19.38 -5.77
CA GLY A 42 -7.83 20.21 -4.70
C GLY A 42 -8.74 20.44 -3.49
N LEU A 43 -9.65 19.49 -3.21
CA LEU A 43 -10.55 19.54 -2.05
C LEU A 43 -10.16 18.58 -0.93
N ALA A 44 -9.15 17.74 -1.12
CA ALA A 44 -8.65 16.86 -0.07
C ALA A 44 -8.07 17.67 1.10
N THR A 45 -8.29 17.19 2.32
CA THR A 45 -7.68 17.75 3.54
C THR A 45 -6.49 16.92 4.02
N ASP A 46 -5.61 17.53 4.83
CA ASP A 46 -4.48 16.86 5.50
C ASP A 46 -4.97 15.66 6.32
N ASP A 47 -6.06 15.84 7.08
CA ASP A 47 -6.66 14.79 7.92
C ASP A 47 -7.25 13.64 7.09
N GLU A 48 -8.04 13.92 6.03
CA GLU A 48 -8.60 12.86 5.17
C GLU A 48 -7.51 12.02 4.50
N LEU A 49 -6.48 12.68 3.97
CA LEU A 49 -5.35 11.99 3.35
C LEU A 49 -4.58 11.16 4.38
N PHE A 50 -4.38 11.70 5.59
CA PHE A 50 -3.66 10.98 6.64
C PHE A 50 -4.47 9.79 7.22
N GLU A 51 -5.79 9.89 7.30
CA GLU A 51 -6.64 8.74 7.67
C GLU A 51 -6.59 7.62 6.63
N GLN A 52 -6.55 7.95 5.33
CA GLN A 52 -6.32 6.94 4.31
C GLN A 52 -4.93 6.30 4.46
N ILE A 53 -3.88 7.10 4.71
CA ILE A 53 -2.53 6.58 4.95
C ILE A 53 -2.51 5.58 6.11
N LYS A 54 -3.17 5.89 7.24
CA LYS A 54 -3.26 4.95 8.38
C LYS A 54 -3.92 3.64 7.98
N THR A 55 -4.99 3.71 7.19
CA THR A 55 -5.71 2.54 6.70
C THR A 55 -4.80 1.67 5.82
N GLU A 56 -4.07 2.28 4.88
CA GLU A 56 -3.13 1.54 4.03
C GLU A 56 -1.98 0.91 4.83
N ILE A 57 -1.45 1.62 5.84
CA ILE A 57 -0.41 1.08 6.73
C ILE A 57 -0.92 -0.16 7.47
N ASP A 58 -2.10 -0.09 8.09
CA ASP A 58 -2.68 -1.23 8.82
C ASP A 58 -2.85 -2.47 7.92
N LEU A 59 -3.32 -2.26 6.68
CA LEU A 59 -3.43 -3.33 5.69
C LEU A 59 -2.06 -3.90 5.31
N PHE A 60 -1.08 -3.03 5.06
CA PHE A 60 0.29 -3.44 4.77
C PHE A 60 0.89 -4.27 5.90
N GLU A 61 0.77 -3.82 7.16
CA GLU A 61 1.34 -4.51 8.33
C GLU A 61 0.70 -5.89 8.56
N LYS A 62 -0.62 -6.00 8.37
CA LYS A 62 -1.33 -7.29 8.39
C LYS A 62 -0.83 -8.23 7.29
N CYS A 63 -0.72 -7.73 6.06
CA CYS A 63 -0.20 -8.52 4.94
C CYS A 63 1.24 -8.96 5.19
N TYR A 64 2.11 -8.04 5.61
CA TYR A 64 3.51 -8.29 5.93
C TYR A 64 3.63 -9.43 6.96
N SER A 65 2.87 -9.31 8.05
CA SER A 65 2.87 -10.29 9.13
C SER A 65 2.44 -11.69 8.69
N ILE A 66 1.51 -11.82 7.73
CA ILE A 66 1.05 -13.11 7.19
C ILE A 66 2.10 -13.66 6.23
N ILE A 67 2.59 -12.83 5.31
CA ILE A 67 3.52 -13.21 4.24
C ILE A 67 4.86 -13.67 4.81
N GLU A 68 5.39 -12.97 5.81
CA GLU A 68 6.63 -13.36 6.48
C GLU A 68 6.52 -14.70 7.24
N ARG A 69 5.33 -15.06 7.74
CA ARG A 69 5.12 -16.33 8.44
C ARG A 69 5.02 -17.53 7.49
N GLU A 70 4.61 -17.31 6.25
CA GLU A 70 4.23 -18.38 5.32
C GLU A 70 5.34 -18.81 4.35
N ASP A 71 6.56 -18.29 4.50
CA ASP A 71 7.66 -18.44 3.51
C ASP A 71 7.17 -18.12 2.09
N ALA A 72 6.70 -16.89 1.94
CA ALA A 72 5.89 -16.48 0.82
C ALA A 72 6.59 -16.51 -0.54
N ASP A 73 5.84 -16.96 -1.56
CA ASP A 73 6.21 -16.83 -2.96
C ASP A 73 6.34 -15.35 -3.40
N ASN A 74 6.94 -15.15 -4.57
CA ASN A 74 7.22 -13.81 -5.08
C ASN A 74 5.98 -13.02 -5.50
N HIS A 75 4.82 -13.64 -5.72
CA HIS A 75 3.58 -12.91 -5.98
C HIS A 75 3.06 -12.21 -4.73
N LYS A 76 3.12 -12.90 -3.58
CA LYS A 76 2.80 -12.29 -2.28
C LYS A 76 3.78 -11.16 -1.93
N LYS A 77 5.08 -11.34 -2.21
CA LYS A 77 6.06 -10.26 -2.00
C LYS A 77 5.84 -9.07 -2.95
N LEU A 78 5.39 -9.31 -4.18
CA LEU A 78 4.99 -8.25 -5.10
C LEU A 78 3.78 -7.46 -4.56
N LEU A 79 2.81 -8.13 -3.92
CA LEU A 79 1.70 -7.44 -3.23
C LEU A 79 2.23 -6.48 -2.16
N LEU A 80 3.19 -6.89 -1.33
CA LEU A 80 3.80 -5.99 -0.33
C LEU A 80 4.46 -4.78 -0.97
N LEU A 81 5.14 -4.95 -2.10
CA LEU A 81 5.72 -3.82 -2.85
C LEU A 81 4.64 -2.84 -3.32
N VAL A 82 3.55 -3.35 -3.90
CA VAL A 82 2.43 -2.52 -4.37
C VAL A 82 1.80 -1.74 -3.22
N LEU A 83 1.57 -2.37 -2.08
CA LEU A 83 1.02 -1.72 -0.89
C LEU A 83 1.98 -0.67 -0.33
N PHE A 84 3.27 -0.99 -0.23
CA PHE A 84 4.29 -0.07 0.27
C PHE A 84 4.46 1.15 -0.64
N ASP A 85 4.49 0.95 -1.96
CA ASP A 85 4.55 2.03 -2.96
C ASP A 85 3.32 2.96 -2.89
N ARG A 86 2.13 2.38 -2.69
CA ARG A 86 0.90 3.16 -2.48
C ARG A 86 1.00 4.05 -1.24
N ILE A 87 1.49 3.52 -0.12
CA ILE A 87 1.69 4.30 1.11
C ILE A 87 2.70 5.43 0.88
N ASN A 88 3.82 5.14 0.21
CA ASN A 88 4.83 6.17 -0.13
C ASN A 88 4.23 7.28 -1.01
N THR A 89 3.41 6.92 -2.00
CA THR A 89 2.73 7.87 -2.88
C THR A 89 1.79 8.79 -2.09
N LEU A 90 1.00 8.23 -1.16
CA LEU A 90 0.12 9.02 -0.31
C LEU A 90 0.90 9.99 0.61
N PHE A 91 2.00 9.55 1.23
CA PHE A 91 2.86 10.44 2.00
C PHE A 91 3.52 11.53 1.13
N ALA A 92 3.92 11.19 -0.09
CA ALA A 92 4.45 12.18 -1.03
C ALA A 92 3.41 13.24 -1.37
N HIS A 93 2.15 12.86 -1.60
CA HIS A 93 1.05 13.81 -1.76
C HIS A 93 0.84 14.66 -0.50
N LEU A 94 0.86 14.05 0.68
CA LEU A 94 0.67 14.75 1.96
C LEU A 94 1.70 15.88 2.16
N PHE A 95 2.99 15.55 1.97
CA PHE A 95 4.07 16.53 2.13
C PHE A 95 4.19 17.53 0.98
N HIS A 96 3.60 17.23 -0.17
CA HIS A 96 3.55 18.16 -1.29
C HIS A 96 2.42 19.18 -1.14
N LEU A 97 1.25 18.75 -0.68
CA LEU A 97 0.04 19.56 -0.65
C LEU A 97 -0.13 20.35 0.64
N PHE A 98 0.41 19.85 1.77
CA PHE A 98 0.18 20.44 3.09
C PHE A 98 1.49 20.79 3.80
N PRO A 99 1.47 21.76 4.74
CA PRO A 99 2.61 22.03 5.60
C PRO A 99 3.05 20.76 6.35
N ILE A 100 4.36 20.55 6.45
CA ILE A 100 4.90 19.35 7.10
C ILE A 100 4.50 19.33 8.57
N ASN A 101 3.69 18.32 8.92
CA ASN A 101 3.34 17.99 10.30
C ASN A 101 4.35 16.98 10.86
N ALA A 102 4.97 17.33 12.00
CA ALA A 102 5.98 16.49 12.63
C ALA A 102 5.49 15.08 12.96
N LYS A 103 4.22 14.92 13.37
CA LYS A 103 3.64 13.60 13.67
C LYS A 103 3.48 12.75 12.41
N HIS A 104 3.09 13.38 11.29
CA HIS A 104 2.93 12.69 10.01
C HIS A 104 4.31 12.24 9.48
N ALA A 105 5.31 13.12 9.57
CA ALA A 105 6.69 12.82 9.22
C ALA A 105 7.29 11.70 10.10
N GLU A 106 7.06 11.74 11.41
CA GLU A 106 7.49 10.67 12.32
C GLU A 106 6.86 9.33 11.94
N LYS A 107 5.56 9.30 11.63
CA LYS A 107 4.90 8.06 11.22
C LYS A 107 5.48 7.49 9.92
N TYR A 108 5.82 8.35 8.97
CA TYR A 108 6.51 7.94 7.75
C TYR A 108 7.89 7.35 8.03
N LEU A 109 8.69 8.04 8.85
CA LEU A 109 10.02 7.57 9.24
C LEU A 109 9.97 6.22 9.98
N GLN A 110 8.99 6.02 10.85
CA GLN A 110 8.77 4.72 11.53
C GLN A 110 8.46 3.62 10.52
N LEU A 111 7.56 3.87 9.57
CA LEU A 111 7.23 2.91 8.51
C LEU A 111 8.49 2.53 7.70
N CYS A 112 9.27 3.52 7.25
CA CYS A 112 10.51 3.27 6.53
C CYS A 112 11.51 2.48 7.39
N SER A 113 11.73 2.90 8.65
CA SER A 113 12.68 2.24 9.55
C SER A 113 12.33 0.77 9.78
N ASN A 114 11.05 0.43 9.84
CA ASN A 114 10.61 -0.93 10.14
C ASN A 114 10.68 -1.85 8.92
N TYR A 115 10.40 -1.34 7.72
CA TYR A 115 10.09 -2.22 6.57
C TYR A 115 10.97 -1.99 5.34
N ILE A 116 11.66 -0.84 5.21
CA ILE A 116 12.38 -0.51 3.96
C ILE A 116 13.45 -1.53 3.60
N CYS A 117 14.18 -2.04 4.59
CA CYS A 117 15.24 -3.03 4.37
C CYS A 117 14.66 -4.36 3.87
N SER A 118 13.58 -4.85 4.49
CA SER A 118 12.90 -6.09 4.07
C SER A 118 12.39 -5.96 2.64
N ILE A 119 11.72 -4.84 2.34
CA ILE A 119 11.18 -4.54 1.01
C ILE A 119 12.29 -4.46 -0.05
N ILE A 120 13.36 -3.70 0.21
CA ILE A 120 14.47 -3.56 -0.76
C ILE A 120 15.20 -4.87 -0.97
N SER A 121 15.39 -5.67 0.08
CA SER A 121 16.07 -6.96 -0.06
C SER A 121 15.31 -7.94 -0.97
N SER A 122 13.99 -7.81 -1.06
CA SER A 122 13.14 -8.63 -1.91
C SER A 122 13.07 -8.19 -3.38
N LEU A 123 13.37 -6.91 -3.68
CA LEU A 123 13.23 -6.31 -5.02
C LEU A 123 14.02 -7.04 -6.12
N PRO A 124 15.32 -7.35 -5.98
CA PRO A 124 16.09 -7.98 -7.06
C PRO A 124 15.53 -9.34 -7.49
N THR A 125 15.09 -10.15 -6.53
CA THR A 125 14.48 -11.46 -6.78
C THR A 125 13.16 -11.30 -7.52
N ILE A 126 12.29 -10.41 -7.04
CA ILE A 126 10.97 -10.16 -7.64
C ILE A 126 11.12 -9.62 -9.06
N LEU A 127 12.01 -8.66 -9.29
CA LEU A 127 12.21 -8.04 -10.61
C LEU A 127 12.79 -9.03 -11.63
N ARG A 128 13.72 -9.91 -11.23
CA ARG A 128 14.30 -10.92 -12.13
C ARG A 128 13.27 -11.95 -12.57
N GLU A 129 12.49 -12.48 -11.63
CA GLU A 129 11.51 -13.52 -11.95
C GLU A 129 10.31 -13.01 -12.76
N ASN A 130 9.99 -11.72 -12.65
CA ASN A 130 9.00 -11.06 -13.49
C ASN A 130 9.58 -10.53 -14.82
N ASN A 131 10.83 -10.86 -15.16
CA ASN A 131 11.55 -10.40 -16.36
C ASN A 131 11.62 -8.86 -16.52
N LEU A 132 11.63 -8.13 -15.40
CA LEU A 132 11.72 -6.67 -15.39
C LEU A 132 13.17 -6.17 -15.40
N ILE A 133 14.11 -7.02 -14.96
CA ILE A 133 15.56 -6.82 -15.06
C ILE A 133 16.25 -8.13 -15.44
N LYS A 134 17.42 -8.04 -16.09
CA LYS A 134 18.26 -9.20 -16.45
C LYS A 134 19.13 -9.68 -15.28
#